data_AF-A0A1W9N161-F1
#
_entry.id   AF-A0A1W9N161-F1
#
_cell.length_a   1.000
_cell.length_b   1.000
_cell.length_c   1.000
_cell.angle_alpha   90.00
_cell.angle_beta   90.00
_cell.angle_gamma   90.00
#
_symmetry.space_group_name_H-M   'P 1'
#
loop_
_entity.id
_entity.type
_entity.pdbx_description
1 polymer ?
#
loop_
_entity_poly.entity_id
_entity_poly.type
_entity_poly.pdbx_seq_one_letter_code
_entity_poly.pdbx_strand_id
1 'polypeptide(L)'
;MIINRRTVEKIVRRFFFCTAAASVAILFMIMVFLFMEGLPILGKVSIKEFIFGQYWYPTSDPPDFGIFPLILASVSVMTVSSLISVPLGVMTAIYLAELASRKVGEIIKPMVELLAALPSVVIGFFGMVVVAPFLQETFNLATGLNLFNASLMLAFMSVPTICSLSEDAIYSVPTALKEASLALGATHWETIWRVVIPASLSGISTAVILGMSRAIGETMVVLMVAGGAAMIPTSLFDPVRPMPASIAAEMAEAPFRGDHYYALFATGIVLFLFTLMFNIIADQIACKYKQVGDSTL
;
A
#
# COMPACT_ATOMS: atom_id res chain seq x y z
N MET A 1 16.02 -44.52 -20.38
CA MET A 1 15.24 -43.69 -21.32
C MET A 1 15.68 -42.24 -21.12
N ILE A 2 16.70 -41.80 -21.85
CA ILE A 2 17.27 -40.44 -21.69
C ILE A 2 16.34 -39.48 -22.42
N ILE A 3 15.51 -38.75 -21.66
CA ILE A 3 14.62 -37.75 -22.24
C ILE A 3 15.49 -36.70 -22.94
N ASN A 4 15.25 -36.51 -24.24
CA ASN A 4 16.01 -35.55 -25.05
C ASN A 4 15.89 -34.15 -24.43
N ARG A 5 17.01 -33.44 -24.25
CA ARG A 5 17.07 -32.11 -23.60
C ARG A 5 16.09 -31.11 -24.22
N ARG A 6 15.84 -31.20 -25.55
CA ARG A 6 14.85 -30.39 -26.27
C ARG A 6 13.40 -30.69 -25.87
N THR A 7 13.08 -31.94 -25.50
CA THR A 7 11.76 -32.33 -25.02
C THR A 7 11.54 -31.82 -23.60
N VAL A 8 12.55 -31.94 -22.72
CA VAL A 8 12.52 -31.36 -21.37
C VAL A 8 12.30 -29.85 -21.43
N GLU A 9 13.05 -29.15 -22.28
CA GLU A 9 12.93 -27.69 -22.46
C GLU A 9 11.52 -27.28 -22.94
N LYS A 10 10.93 -28.01 -23.90
CA LYS A 10 9.56 -27.76 -24.35
C LYS A 10 8.52 -28.02 -23.26
N ILE A 11 8.71 -29.05 -22.43
CA ILE A 11 7.82 -29.36 -21.30
C ILE A 11 7.90 -28.26 -20.25
N VAL A 12 9.11 -27.86 -19.86
CA VAL A 12 9.33 -26.79 -18.88
C VAL A 12 8.76 -25.46 -19.38
N ARG A 13 8.99 -25.12 -20.65
CA ARG A 13 8.41 -23.92 -21.27
C ARG A 13 6.89 -23.93 -21.28
N ARG A 14 6.27 -25.05 -21.66
CA ARG A 14 4.81 -25.20 -21.61
C ARG A 14 4.27 -25.12 -20.19
N PHE A 15 4.96 -25.72 -19.23
CA PHE A 15 4.58 -25.66 -17.81
C PHE A 15 4.56 -24.22 -17.31
N PHE A 16 5.66 -23.47 -17.48
CA PHE A 16 5.72 -22.06 -17.09
C PHE A 16 4.72 -21.17 -17.84
N PHE A 17 4.46 -21.47 -19.12
CA PHE A 17 3.44 -20.76 -19.88
C PHE A 17 2.03 -21.02 -19.32
N CYS A 18 1.70 -22.29 -19.01
CA CYS A 18 0.42 -22.64 -18.43
C CYS A 18 0.22 -22.01 -17.05
N THR A 19 1.24 -21.99 -16.19
CA THR A 19 1.14 -21.37 -14.86
C THR A 19 0.95 -19.86 -14.93
N ALA A 20 1.70 -19.17 -15.81
CA ALA A 20 1.53 -17.74 -16.05
C ALA A 20 0.16 -17.42 -16.69
N ALA A 21 -0.30 -18.22 -17.65
CA ALA A 21 -1.61 -18.04 -18.26
C ALA A 21 -2.74 -18.28 -17.25
N ALA A 22 -2.61 -19.29 -16.39
CA ALA A 22 -3.59 -19.59 -15.35
C ALA A 22 -3.67 -18.46 -14.30
N SER A 23 -2.54 -17.89 -13.86
CA SER A 23 -2.54 -16.79 -12.90
C SER A 23 -3.24 -15.54 -13.47
N VAL A 24 -2.95 -15.18 -14.72
CA VAL A 24 -3.61 -14.06 -15.40
C VAL A 24 -5.10 -14.34 -15.60
N ALA A 25 -5.48 -15.57 -15.98
CA ALA A 25 -6.88 -15.95 -16.15
C ALA A 25 -7.68 -15.88 -14.85
N ILE A 26 -7.10 -16.32 -13.72
CA ILE A 26 -7.73 -16.24 -12.40
C ILE A 26 -7.95 -14.79 -12.00
N LEU A 27 -6.94 -13.93 -12.14
CA LEU A 27 -7.07 -12.49 -11.84
C LEU A 27 -8.15 -11.83 -12.70
N PHE A 28 -8.18 -12.16 -14.00
CA PHE A 28 -9.21 -11.67 -14.91
C PHE A 28 -10.61 -12.15 -14.50
N MET A 29 -10.75 -13.41 -14.08
CA MET A 29 -12.02 -13.97 -13.61
C MET A 29 -12.50 -13.30 -12.31
N ILE A 30 -11.60 -13.03 -11.36
CA ILE A 30 -11.91 -12.27 -10.14
C ILE A 30 -12.41 -10.86 -10.50
N MET A 31 -11.75 -10.20 -11.45
CA MET A 31 -12.18 -8.90 -11.95
C MET A 31 -13.59 -8.99 -12.55
N VAL A 32 -13.84 -9.92 -13.47
CA VAL A 32 -15.17 -10.10 -14.08
C VAL A 32 -16.23 -10.38 -13.01
N PHE A 33 -15.94 -11.24 -12.02
CA PHE A 33 -16.84 -11.54 -10.91
C PHE A 33 -17.18 -10.28 -10.09
N LEU A 34 -16.18 -9.46 -9.77
CA LEU A 34 -16.35 -8.20 -9.05
C LEU A 34 -17.31 -7.24 -9.79
N PHE A 35 -17.15 -7.12 -11.11
CA PHE A 35 -18.06 -6.28 -11.93
C PHE A 35 -19.46 -6.89 -12.07
N MET A 36 -19.57 -8.21 -12.24
CA MET A 36 -20.86 -8.89 -12.35
C MET A 36 -21.71 -8.74 -11.09
N GLU A 37 -21.10 -8.85 -9.91
CA GLU A 37 -21.81 -8.69 -8.63
C GLU A 37 -21.97 -7.21 -8.23
N GLY A 38 -21.08 -6.30 -8.63
CA GLY A 38 -21.19 -4.89 -8.22
C GLY A 38 -22.13 -4.04 -9.09
N LEU A 39 -22.25 -4.31 -10.39
CA LEU A 39 -23.08 -3.49 -11.30
C LEU A 39 -24.60 -3.48 -11.02
N PRO A 40 -25.23 -4.55 -10.50
CA PRO A 40 -26.68 -4.56 -10.23
C PRO A 40 -27.19 -3.43 -9.34
N ILE A 41 -26.39 -2.91 -8.40
CA ILE A 41 -26.81 -1.82 -7.50
C ILE A 41 -27.09 -0.51 -8.26
N LEU A 42 -26.46 -0.31 -9.42
CA LEU A 42 -26.63 0.89 -10.24
C LEU A 42 -28.02 0.99 -10.89
N GLY A 43 -28.79 -0.10 -10.87
CA GLY A 43 -30.21 -0.07 -11.22
C GLY A 43 -31.11 0.51 -10.12
N LYS A 44 -30.61 0.58 -8.88
CA LYS A 44 -31.34 1.08 -7.70
C LYS A 44 -30.85 2.45 -7.24
N VAL A 45 -29.54 2.68 -7.29
CA VAL A 45 -28.91 3.94 -6.88
C VAL A 45 -28.15 4.52 -8.06
N SER A 46 -28.28 5.82 -8.29
CA SER A 46 -27.53 6.48 -9.35
C SER A 46 -26.02 6.48 -9.04
N ILE A 47 -25.15 6.41 -10.05
CA ILE A 47 -23.69 6.44 -9.86
C ILE A 47 -23.26 7.68 -9.04
N LYS A 48 -23.91 8.83 -9.29
CA LYS A 48 -23.61 10.08 -8.59
C LYS A 48 -23.94 9.97 -7.10
N GLU A 49 -25.10 9.43 -6.77
CA GLU A 49 -25.56 9.24 -5.39
C GLU A 49 -24.74 8.17 -4.67
N PHE A 50 -24.35 7.10 -5.37
CA PHE A 50 -23.46 6.10 -4.82
C PHE A 50 -22.09 6.71 -4.47
N ILE A 51 -21.43 7.40 -5.40
CA ILE A 51 -20.07 7.92 -5.19
C ILE A 51 -20.02 9.15 -4.27
N PHE A 52 -20.96 10.09 -4.43
CA PHE A 52 -20.96 11.38 -3.72
C PHE A 52 -21.98 11.46 -2.58
N GLY A 53 -22.76 10.40 -2.35
CA GLY A 53 -23.66 10.30 -1.22
C GLY A 53 -22.88 10.34 0.10
N GLN A 54 -23.41 11.09 1.06
CA GLN A 54 -22.71 11.44 2.30
C GLN A 54 -22.97 10.44 3.43
N TYR A 55 -23.85 9.46 3.21
CA TYR A 55 -24.34 8.55 4.23
C TYR A 55 -24.24 7.12 3.75
N TRP A 56 -23.71 6.27 4.62
CA TRP A 56 -23.69 4.82 4.44
C TRP A 56 -24.54 4.19 5.54
N TYR A 57 -25.81 3.94 5.24
CA TYR A 57 -26.76 3.25 6.12
C TYR A 57 -27.53 2.16 5.36
N PRO A 58 -26.87 1.03 5.01
CA PRO A 58 -27.49 -0.08 4.28
C PRO A 58 -28.72 -0.72 4.95
N THR A 59 -28.83 -0.57 6.27
CA THR A 59 -29.90 -1.16 7.09
C THR A 59 -31.05 -0.20 7.39
N SER A 60 -30.97 1.05 6.93
CA SER A 60 -32.04 2.03 7.08
C SER A 60 -33.17 1.82 6.06
N ASP A 61 -34.35 2.38 6.33
CA ASP A 61 -35.50 2.36 5.42
C ASP A 61 -35.96 3.82 5.16
N PRO A 62 -35.71 4.39 3.97
CA PRO A 62 -35.01 3.80 2.81
C PRO A 62 -33.49 3.64 3.03
N PRO A 63 -32.83 2.67 2.37
CA PRO A 63 -31.39 2.43 2.55
C PRO A 63 -30.52 3.45 1.82
N ASP A 64 -29.42 3.85 2.46
CA ASP A 64 -28.43 4.79 1.94
C ASP A 64 -27.10 4.10 1.63
N PHE A 65 -26.64 4.23 0.38
CA PHE A 65 -25.42 3.56 -0.13
C PHE A 65 -24.34 4.55 -0.56
N GLY A 66 -24.30 5.75 0.02
CA GLY A 66 -23.30 6.76 -0.26
C GLY A 66 -21.92 6.38 0.28
N ILE A 67 -20.95 6.13 -0.61
CA ILE A 67 -19.60 5.69 -0.24
C ILE A 67 -18.60 6.84 -0.08
N PHE A 68 -19.02 8.09 -0.24
CA PHE A 68 -18.12 9.25 -0.15
C PHE A 68 -17.35 9.32 1.17
N PRO A 69 -17.96 9.07 2.35
CA PRO A 69 -17.23 9.00 3.61
C PRO A 69 -16.15 7.91 3.62
N LEU A 70 -16.43 6.75 3.01
CA LEU A 70 -15.51 5.62 2.95
C LEU A 70 -14.31 5.93 2.04
N ILE A 71 -14.55 6.62 0.92
CA ILE A 71 -13.49 7.11 0.02
C ILE A 71 -12.61 8.11 0.76
N LEU A 72 -13.20 9.12 1.40
CA LEU A 72 -12.46 10.13 2.15
C LEU A 72 -11.67 9.51 3.30
N ALA A 73 -12.24 8.55 4.04
CA ALA A 73 -11.55 7.79 5.06
C ALA A 73 -10.32 7.06 4.49
N SER A 74 -10.48 6.31 3.40
CA SER A 74 -9.39 5.62 2.71
C SER A 74 -8.28 6.56 2.27
N VAL A 75 -8.63 7.67 1.60
CA VAL A 75 -7.65 8.65 1.10
C VAL A 75 -6.94 9.35 2.25
N SER A 76 -7.65 9.72 3.32
CA SER A 76 -7.06 10.44 4.45
C SER A 76 -6.09 9.57 5.23
N VAL A 77 -6.48 8.31 5.52
CA VAL A 77 -5.61 7.33 6.18
C VAL A 77 -4.35 7.07 5.34
N MET A 78 -4.52 6.87 4.03
CA MET A 78 -3.41 6.66 3.10
C MET A 78 -2.46 7.87 3.07
N THR A 79 -3.01 9.08 3.01
CA THR A 79 -2.24 10.32 2.94
C THR A 79 -1.39 10.49 4.19
N VAL A 80 -2.00 10.40 5.37
CA VAL A 80 -1.28 10.54 6.65
C VAL A 80 -0.25 9.43 6.82
N SER A 81 -0.59 8.18 6.45
CA SER A 81 0.36 7.07 6.48
C SER A 81 1.57 7.33 5.59
N SER A 82 1.36 7.80 4.35
CA SER A 82 2.43 8.12 3.40
C SER A 82 3.34 9.25 3.88
N LEU A 83 2.77 10.27 4.51
CA LEU A 83 3.53 11.40 5.06
C LEU A 83 4.48 10.98 6.19
N ILE A 84 4.19 9.86 6.85
CA ILE A 84 5.05 9.29 7.90
C ILE A 84 6.01 8.25 7.29
N SER A 85 5.50 7.31 6.50
CA SER A 85 6.25 6.14 6.07
C SER A 85 7.29 6.43 4.99
N VAL A 86 6.98 7.32 4.05
CA VAL A 86 7.90 7.68 2.96
C VAL A 86 9.16 8.35 3.47
N PRO A 87 9.10 9.45 4.24
CA PRO A 87 10.33 10.09 4.74
C PRO A 87 11.11 9.16 5.67
N LEU A 88 10.44 8.46 6.60
CA LEU A 88 11.13 7.55 7.52
C LEU A 88 11.78 6.38 6.79
N GLY A 89 11.07 5.75 5.85
CA GLY A 89 11.58 4.63 5.06
C GLY A 89 12.77 5.02 4.20
N VAL A 90 12.67 6.13 3.45
CA VAL A 90 13.74 6.61 2.57
C VAL A 90 14.93 7.11 3.38
N MET A 91 14.74 7.89 4.44
CA MET A 91 15.85 8.36 5.28
C MET A 91 16.59 7.19 5.95
N THR A 92 15.87 6.18 6.41
CA THR A 92 16.48 4.97 6.99
C THR A 92 17.29 4.21 5.94
N ALA A 93 16.77 4.07 4.72
CA ALA A 93 17.49 3.44 3.62
C ALA A 93 18.79 4.18 3.27
N ILE A 94 18.75 5.52 3.19
CA ILE A 94 19.93 6.35 2.92
C ILE A 94 20.97 6.17 4.03
N TYR A 95 20.53 6.19 5.30
CA TYR A 95 21.41 5.96 6.43
C TYR A 95 22.07 4.58 6.36
N LEU A 96 21.30 3.51 6.15
CA LEU A 96 21.82 2.15 6.10
C LEU A 96 22.77 1.92 4.92
N ALA A 97 22.46 2.49 3.76
CA ALA A 97 23.25 2.28 2.55
C ALA A 97 24.56 3.08 2.52
N GLU A 98 24.55 4.34 3.00
CA GLU A 98 25.67 5.27 2.81
C GLU A 98 26.39 5.71 4.09
N LEU A 99 25.73 5.68 5.26
CA LEU A 99 26.28 6.20 6.52
C LEU A 99 26.57 5.12 7.57
N ALA A 100 25.80 4.03 7.56
CA ALA A 100 25.89 3.02 8.59
C ALA A 100 27.21 2.24 8.49
N SER A 101 27.85 2.03 9.65
CA SER A 101 28.96 1.09 9.73
C SER A 101 28.48 -0.34 9.42
N ARG A 102 29.38 -1.17 8.90
CA ARG A 102 29.07 -2.57 8.54
C ARG A 102 28.35 -3.35 9.64
N LYS A 103 28.76 -3.16 10.90
CA LYS A 103 28.12 -3.81 12.07
C LYS A 103 26.67 -3.37 12.28
N VAL A 104 26.37 -2.10 12.03
CA VAL A 104 25.01 -1.56 12.16
C VAL A 104 24.13 -2.12 11.05
N GLY A 105 24.62 -2.13 9.80
CA GLY A 105 23.88 -2.74 8.67
C GLY A 105 23.57 -4.22 8.90
N GLU A 106 24.55 -5.00 9.37
CA GLU A 106 24.40 -6.44 9.66
C GLU A 106 23.37 -6.76 10.75
N ILE A 107 23.05 -5.80 11.64
CA ILE A 107 22.05 -5.98 12.71
C ILE A 107 20.71 -5.38 12.32
N ILE A 108 20.69 -4.14 11.84
CA ILE A 108 19.46 -3.40 11.60
C ILE A 108 18.70 -3.96 10.39
N LYS A 109 19.39 -4.37 9.31
CA LYS A 109 18.71 -4.88 8.12
C LYS A 109 17.85 -6.12 8.41
N PRO A 110 18.35 -7.18 9.09
CA PRO A 110 17.51 -8.29 9.52
C PRO A 110 16.36 -7.89 10.43
N MET A 111 16.53 -6.88 11.30
CA MET A 111 15.44 -6.40 12.15
C MET A 111 14.34 -5.72 11.34
N VAL A 112 14.71 -4.89 10.36
CA VAL A 112 13.75 -4.25 9.43
C VAL A 112 13.00 -5.31 8.64
N GLU A 113 13.69 -6.32 8.10
CA GLU A 113 13.05 -7.43 7.38
C GLU A 113 12.12 -8.25 8.28
N LEU A 114 12.49 -8.47 9.54
CA LEU A 114 11.64 -9.15 10.52
C LEU A 114 10.37 -8.36 10.82
N LEU A 115 10.45 -7.03 10.91
CA LEU A 115 9.27 -6.16 11.07
C LEU A 115 8.34 -6.25 9.86
N ALA A 116 8.87 -6.38 8.64
CA ALA A 116 8.08 -6.53 7.42
C ALA A 116 7.30 -7.87 7.35
N ALA A 117 7.78 -8.88 8.08
CA ALA A 117 7.21 -10.22 8.16
C ALA A 117 6.10 -10.35 9.22
N LEU A 118 5.87 -9.32 10.05
CA LEU A 118 4.82 -9.35 11.07
C LEU A 118 3.43 -9.50 10.43
N PRO A 119 2.58 -10.42 10.91
CA PRO A 119 1.21 -10.52 10.45
C PRO A 119 0.44 -9.23 10.72
N SER A 120 -0.36 -8.76 9.76
CA SER A 120 -1.02 -7.46 9.88
C SER A 120 -2.05 -7.42 11.03
N VAL A 121 -2.68 -8.55 11.34
CA VAL A 121 -3.56 -8.68 12.53
C VAL A 121 -2.83 -8.44 13.85
N VAL A 122 -1.53 -8.79 13.95
CA VAL A 122 -0.73 -8.54 15.16
C VAL A 122 -0.47 -7.05 15.32
N ILE A 123 -0.19 -6.35 14.22
CA ILE A 123 -0.02 -4.89 14.20
C ILE A 123 -1.33 -4.20 14.57
N GLY A 124 -2.45 -4.63 13.98
CA GLY A 124 -3.78 -4.12 14.32
C GLY A 124 -4.14 -4.33 15.79
N PHE A 125 -3.85 -5.52 16.33
CA PHE A 125 -4.06 -5.82 17.75
C PHE A 125 -3.20 -4.94 18.66
N PHE A 126 -1.92 -4.78 18.35
CA PHE A 126 -1.04 -3.87 19.08
C PHE A 126 -1.54 -2.42 19.03
N GLY A 127 -1.97 -1.95 17.86
CA GLY A 127 -2.54 -0.61 17.69
C GLY A 127 -3.82 -0.41 18.50
N MET A 128 -4.65 -1.44 18.64
CA MET A 128 -5.88 -1.40 19.44
C MET A 128 -5.60 -1.44 20.94
N VAL A 129 -4.71 -2.32 21.40
CA VAL A 129 -4.52 -2.59 22.84
C VAL A 129 -3.50 -1.66 23.49
N VAL A 130 -2.50 -1.20 22.74
CA VAL A 130 -1.41 -0.37 23.29
C VAL A 130 -1.50 1.06 22.80
N VAL A 131 -1.58 1.26 21.48
CA VAL A 131 -1.52 2.60 20.89
C VAL A 131 -2.81 3.37 21.14
N ALA A 132 -3.98 2.73 21.02
CA ALA A 132 -5.26 3.41 21.23
C ALA A 132 -5.39 3.95 22.67
N PRO A 133 -5.14 3.18 23.76
CA PRO A 133 -5.18 3.75 25.11
C PRO A 133 -4.13 4.84 25.32
N PHE A 134 -2.91 4.66 24.80
CA PHE A 134 -1.86 5.67 24.88
C PHE A 134 -2.28 7.00 24.24
N LEU A 135 -2.90 6.96 23.06
CA LEU A 135 -3.42 8.17 22.39
C LEU A 135 -4.59 8.79 23.16
N GLN A 136 -5.48 7.98 23.73
CA GLN A 136 -6.59 8.47 24.56
C GLN A 136 -6.09 9.26 25.76
N GLU A 137 -5.13 8.70 26.51
CA GLU A 137 -4.58 9.33 27.72
C GLU A 137 -3.74 10.56 27.38
N THR A 138 -2.91 10.48 26.33
CA THR A 138 -1.97 11.57 25.98
C THR A 138 -2.68 12.78 25.38
N PHE A 139 -3.68 12.56 24.53
CA PHE A 139 -4.38 13.63 23.82
C PHE A 139 -5.79 13.91 24.37
N ASN A 140 -6.17 13.27 25.49
CA ASN A 140 -7.49 13.37 26.12
C ASN A 140 -8.65 13.16 25.12
N LEU A 141 -8.54 12.09 24.32
CA LEU A 141 -9.49 11.77 23.25
C LEU A 141 -10.61 10.86 23.76
N ALA A 142 -11.80 10.97 23.17
CA ALA A 142 -12.92 10.08 23.45
C ALA A 142 -12.64 8.62 23.03
N THR A 143 -11.85 8.43 21.98
CA THR A 143 -11.41 7.11 21.51
C THR A 143 -10.05 7.20 20.83
N GLY A 144 -9.24 6.17 21.03
CA GLY A 144 -7.95 5.99 20.38
C GLY A 144 -8.05 5.17 19.10
N LEU A 145 -9.25 4.68 18.77
CA LEU A 145 -9.55 4.04 17.51
C LEU A 145 -9.99 5.12 16.52
N ASN A 146 -9.01 5.65 15.78
CA ASN A 146 -9.18 6.82 14.94
C ASN A 146 -8.27 6.78 13.71
N LEU A 147 -8.49 7.74 12.81
CA LEU A 147 -7.73 7.93 11.58
C LEU A 147 -6.22 7.98 11.83
N PHE A 148 -5.76 8.74 12.84
CA PHE A 148 -4.34 8.85 13.15
C PHE A 148 -3.72 7.51 13.57
N ASN A 149 -4.37 6.76 14.47
CA ASN A 149 -3.91 5.44 14.88
C ASN A 149 -3.82 4.48 13.69
N ALA A 150 -4.86 4.41 12.85
CA ALA A 150 -4.85 3.62 11.63
C ALA A 150 -3.68 3.99 10.70
N SER A 151 -3.46 5.29 10.49
CA SER A 151 -2.39 5.79 9.64
C SER A 151 -1.01 5.46 10.19
N LEU A 152 -0.83 5.55 11.51
CA LEU A 152 0.41 5.22 12.21
C LEU A 152 0.75 3.73 12.10
N MET A 153 -0.25 2.85 12.29
CA MET A 153 -0.06 1.41 12.17
C MET A 153 0.26 0.98 10.73
N LEU A 154 -0.42 1.58 9.74
CA LEU A 154 -0.07 1.37 8.34
C LEU A 154 1.32 1.92 8.00
N ALA A 155 1.72 3.04 8.60
CA ALA A 155 3.05 3.59 8.39
C ALA A 155 4.12 2.66 8.96
N PHE A 156 3.92 2.15 10.17
CA PHE A 156 4.79 1.16 10.80
C PHE A 156 5.00 -0.08 9.92
N MET A 157 3.94 -0.55 9.26
CA MET A 157 4.00 -1.67 8.32
C MET A 157 4.69 -1.31 6.99
N SER A 158 4.51 -0.08 6.50
CA SER A 158 5.04 0.37 5.21
C SER A 158 6.52 0.74 5.25
N VAL A 159 6.99 1.31 6.37
CA VAL A 159 8.38 1.75 6.56
C VAL A 159 9.40 0.65 6.23
N PRO A 160 9.29 -0.59 6.76
CA PRO A 160 10.24 -1.64 6.44
C PRO A 160 10.31 -1.99 4.96
N THR A 161 9.16 -2.02 4.29
CA THR A 161 9.07 -2.33 2.85
C THR A 161 9.75 -1.23 2.04
N ILE A 162 9.45 0.04 2.34
CA ILE A 162 10.06 1.19 1.66
C ILE A 162 11.56 1.23 1.93
N CYS A 163 11.98 1.00 3.16
CA CYS A 163 13.38 1.03 3.57
C CYS A 163 14.20 -0.03 2.84
N SER A 164 13.81 -1.30 2.92
CA SER A 164 14.56 -2.42 2.33
C SER A 164 14.70 -2.28 0.81
N LEU A 165 13.60 -1.95 0.11
CA LEU A 165 13.63 -1.78 -1.34
C LEU A 165 14.39 -0.51 -1.78
N SER A 166 14.31 0.58 -1.01
CA SER A 166 15.08 1.80 -1.29
C SER A 166 16.58 1.60 -1.04
N GLU A 167 16.93 0.81 -0.02
CA GLU A 167 18.33 0.47 0.30
C GLU A 167 18.95 -0.32 -0.86
N ASP A 168 18.25 -1.33 -1.38
CA ASP A 168 18.70 -2.10 -2.54
C ASP A 168 18.85 -1.22 -3.80
N ALA A 169 17.94 -0.27 -3.99
CA ALA A 169 18.05 0.73 -5.06
C ALA A 169 19.30 1.61 -4.93
N ILE A 170 19.64 2.05 -3.71
CA ILE A 170 20.84 2.85 -3.45
C ILE A 170 22.12 2.02 -3.64
N TYR A 171 22.12 0.77 -3.20
CA TYR A 171 23.24 -0.16 -3.42
C TYR A 171 23.50 -0.47 -4.89
N SER A 172 22.48 -0.37 -5.75
CA SER A 172 22.63 -0.59 -7.19
C SER A 172 23.42 0.51 -7.91
N VAL A 173 23.66 1.66 -7.26
CA VAL A 173 24.43 2.77 -7.84
C VAL A 173 25.92 2.35 -7.96
N PRO A 174 26.50 2.37 -9.18
CA PRO A 174 27.89 1.97 -9.38
C PRO A 174 28.87 2.73 -8.49
N THR A 175 29.80 2.01 -7.86
CA THR A 175 30.84 2.59 -6.99
C THR A 175 31.71 3.59 -7.75
N ALA A 176 31.93 3.38 -9.04
CA ALA A 176 32.69 4.29 -9.90
C ALA A 176 32.11 5.72 -9.92
N LEU A 177 30.78 5.89 -9.88
CA LEU A 177 30.15 7.22 -9.82
C LEU A 177 30.45 7.92 -8.49
N LYS A 178 30.49 7.15 -7.40
CA LYS A 178 30.80 7.65 -6.05
C LYS A 178 32.27 8.06 -5.95
N GLU A 179 33.17 7.21 -6.43
CA GLU A 179 34.61 7.48 -6.46
C GLU A 179 34.96 8.67 -7.37
N ALA A 180 34.32 8.80 -8.53
CA ALA A 180 34.50 9.94 -9.43
C ALA A 180 34.05 11.26 -8.78
N SER A 181 32.92 11.26 -8.08
CA SER A 181 32.45 12.43 -7.33
C SER A 181 33.46 12.87 -6.26
N LEU A 182 33.95 11.92 -5.46
CA LEU A 182 34.95 12.18 -4.43
C LEU A 182 36.28 12.67 -5.03
N ALA A 183 36.70 12.12 -6.18
CA ALA A 183 37.92 12.54 -6.88
C ALA A 183 37.84 13.97 -7.44
N LEU A 184 36.63 14.48 -7.72
CA LEU A 184 36.39 15.88 -8.08
C LEU A 184 36.39 16.83 -6.87
N GLY A 185 36.69 16.33 -5.67
CA GLY A 185 36.75 17.10 -4.43
C GLY A 185 35.40 17.28 -3.74
N ALA A 186 34.36 16.54 -4.15
CA ALA A 186 33.07 16.56 -3.47
C ALA A 186 33.17 15.87 -2.10
N THR A 187 32.40 16.36 -1.13
CA THR A 187 32.24 15.70 0.17
C THR A 187 31.35 14.46 0.05
N HIS A 188 31.38 13.58 1.07
CA HIS A 188 30.47 12.44 1.16
C HIS A 188 28.99 12.88 1.09
N TRP A 189 28.64 13.97 1.78
CA TRP A 189 27.27 14.49 1.77
C TRP A 189 26.85 15.01 0.38
N GLU A 190 27.73 15.74 -0.31
CA GLU A 190 27.46 16.19 -1.68
C GLU A 190 27.34 15.01 -2.65
N THR A 191 28.15 13.98 -2.48
CA THR A 191 28.07 12.76 -3.29
C THR A 191 26.73 12.04 -3.10
N ILE A 192 26.25 11.93 -1.86
CA ILE A 192 24.93 11.35 -1.57
C ILE A 192 23.84 12.17 -2.27
N TRP A 193 23.77 13.48 -2.00
CA TRP A 193 22.69 14.32 -2.48
C TRP A 193 22.68 14.59 -3.98
N ARG A 194 23.86 14.72 -4.60
CA ARG A 194 23.98 15.12 -6.01
C ARG A 194 24.21 13.96 -6.97
N VAL A 195 24.65 12.81 -6.48
CA VAL A 195 24.97 11.65 -7.33
C VAL A 195 24.14 10.44 -6.95
N VAL A 196 24.22 9.97 -5.70
CA VAL A 196 23.59 8.71 -5.29
C VAL A 196 22.06 8.79 -5.28
N ILE A 197 21.48 9.81 -4.66
CA ILE A 197 20.01 9.96 -4.59
C ILE A 197 19.41 10.19 -5.98
N PRO A 198 19.95 11.09 -6.83
CA PRO A 198 19.42 11.26 -8.18
C PRO A 198 19.55 10.00 -9.04
N ALA A 199 20.66 9.26 -8.92
CA ALA A 199 20.88 8.03 -9.68
C ALA A 199 19.96 6.87 -9.24
N SER A 200 19.62 6.80 -7.96
CA SER A 200 18.74 5.76 -7.40
C SER A 200 17.25 6.16 -7.36
N LEU A 201 16.89 7.37 -7.81
CA LEU A 201 15.55 7.94 -7.66
C LEU A 201 14.43 7.08 -8.26
N SER A 202 14.67 6.43 -9.40
CA SER A 202 13.70 5.52 -10.02
C SER A 202 13.43 4.27 -9.15
N GLY A 203 14.47 3.73 -8.51
CA GLY A 203 14.35 2.61 -7.59
C GLY A 203 13.69 3.01 -6.28
N ILE A 204 14.08 4.15 -5.68
CA ILE A 204 13.44 4.70 -4.48
C ILE A 204 11.95 4.99 -4.73
N SER A 205 11.62 5.58 -5.89
CA SER A 205 10.22 5.82 -6.28
C SER A 205 9.45 4.51 -6.37
N THR A 206 10.02 3.49 -7.00
CA THR A 206 9.40 2.16 -7.11
C THR A 206 9.20 1.52 -5.72
N ALA A 207 10.18 1.65 -4.83
CA ALA A 207 10.11 1.15 -3.44
C ALA A 207 8.96 1.82 -2.66
N VAL A 208 8.85 3.15 -2.76
CA VAL A 208 7.75 3.92 -2.16
C VAL A 208 6.41 3.44 -2.70
N ILE A 209 6.28 3.31 -4.02
CA ILE A 209 5.03 2.88 -4.66
C ILE A 209 4.64 1.49 -4.18
N LEU A 210 5.55 0.51 -4.21
CA LEU A 210 5.27 -0.86 -3.77
C LEU A 210 4.86 -0.92 -2.29
N GLY A 211 5.54 -0.16 -1.42
CA GLY A 211 5.19 -0.06 -0.01
C GLY A 211 3.80 0.54 0.20
N MET A 212 3.49 1.62 -0.52
CA MET A 212 2.21 2.31 -0.44
C MET A 212 1.06 1.48 -1.03
N SER A 213 1.25 0.80 -2.16
CA SER A 213 0.24 -0.06 -2.78
C SER A 213 -0.18 -1.21 -1.87
N ARG A 214 0.74 -1.73 -1.04
CA ARG A 214 0.42 -2.71 0.00
C ARG A 214 -0.49 -2.12 1.07
N ALA A 215 -0.26 -0.88 1.49
CA ALA A 215 -1.05 -0.22 2.53
C ALA A 215 -2.47 0.16 2.08
N ILE A 216 -2.68 0.51 0.80
CA ILE A 216 -4.02 0.84 0.27
C ILE A 216 -4.99 -0.34 0.41
N GLY A 217 -4.48 -1.55 0.18
CA GLY A 217 -5.25 -2.79 0.27
C GLY A 217 -5.27 -3.40 1.68
N GLU A 218 -4.72 -2.72 2.69
CA GLU A 218 -4.65 -3.27 4.03
C GLU A 218 -6.01 -3.22 4.72
N THR A 219 -6.52 -4.40 5.04
CA THR A 219 -7.89 -4.58 5.53
C THR A 219 -7.94 -4.79 7.03
N MET A 220 -7.05 -5.61 7.59
CA MET A 220 -7.18 -6.08 8.97
C MET A 220 -6.69 -5.05 9.98
N VAL A 221 -5.56 -4.39 9.70
CA VAL A 221 -5.07 -3.30 10.57
C VAL A 221 -6.14 -2.23 10.70
N VAL A 222 -6.63 -1.74 9.57
CA VAL A 222 -7.59 -0.64 9.52
C VAL A 222 -8.92 -1.02 10.18
N LEU A 223 -9.43 -2.23 9.93
CA LEU A 223 -10.64 -2.72 10.58
C LEU A 223 -10.54 -2.70 12.11
N MET A 224 -9.36 -3.03 12.65
CA MET A 224 -9.14 -3.12 14.09
C MET A 224 -8.92 -1.75 14.75
N VAL A 225 -8.27 -0.80 14.08
CA VAL A 225 -7.79 0.44 14.75
C VAL A 225 -8.43 1.74 14.27
N ALA A 226 -9.19 1.74 13.18
CA ALA A 226 -9.72 2.98 12.61
C ALA A 226 -10.99 3.52 13.31
N GLY A 227 -11.68 2.69 14.11
CA GLY A 227 -12.88 3.06 14.85
C GLY A 227 -14.21 2.73 14.16
N GLY A 228 -14.20 2.47 12.86
CA GLY A 228 -15.33 1.83 12.17
C GLY A 228 -16.53 2.73 11.88
N ALA A 229 -16.41 4.05 12.04
CA ALA A 229 -17.47 5.00 11.74
C ALA A 229 -17.47 5.41 10.25
N ALA A 230 -18.59 5.23 9.56
CA ALA A 230 -18.79 5.69 8.18
C ALA A 230 -19.23 7.17 8.14
N MET A 231 -18.34 8.05 8.59
CA MET A 231 -18.54 9.49 8.61
C MET A 231 -17.38 10.22 7.94
N ILE A 232 -17.64 11.45 7.48
CA ILE A 232 -16.60 12.28 6.90
C ILE A 232 -15.66 12.74 8.03
N PRO A 233 -14.36 12.42 7.97
CA PRO A 233 -13.43 12.91 8.96
C PRO A 233 -13.24 14.42 8.83
N THR A 234 -13.37 15.12 9.95
CA THR A 234 -13.08 16.56 10.09
C THR A 234 -11.78 16.81 10.84
N SER A 235 -11.35 15.83 11.64
CA SER A 235 -10.12 15.84 12.43
C SER A 235 -9.32 14.55 12.21
N LEU A 236 -8.01 14.61 12.48
CA LEU A 236 -7.13 13.43 12.49
C LEU A 236 -7.50 12.40 13.55
N PHE A 237 -8.22 12.82 14.59
CA PHE A 237 -8.63 11.96 15.71
C PHE A 237 -10.06 11.46 15.59
N ASP A 238 -10.74 11.70 14.46
CA ASP A 238 -12.07 11.16 14.23
C ASP A 238 -12.00 9.66 13.92
N PRO A 239 -12.97 8.86 14.40
CA PRO A 239 -13.13 7.48 13.97
C PRO A 239 -13.55 7.46 12.49
N VAL A 240 -12.98 6.52 11.74
CA VAL A 240 -13.21 6.40 10.31
C VAL A 240 -13.37 4.94 9.89
N ARG A 241 -14.01 4.73 8.74
CA ARG A 241 -14.15 3.43 8.11
C ARG A 241 -13.74 3.48 6.64
N PRO A 242 -12.49 3.13 6.32
CA PRO A 242 -12.03 3.00 4.94
C PRO A 242 -12.76 1.90 4.16
N MET A 243 -12.76 1.99 2.83
CA MET A 243 -13.44 1.03 1.94
C MET A 243 -13.07 -0.44 2.19
N PRO A 244 -11.78 -0.84 2.33
CA PRO A 244 -11.43 -2.24 2.59
C PRO A 244 -12.04 -2.76 3.90
N ALA A 245 -12.02 -1.93 4.95
CA ALA A 245 -12.60 -2.26 6.24
C ALA A 245 -14.12 -2.38 6.18
N SER A 246 -14.82 -1.52 5.42
CA SER A 246 -16.27 -1.62 5.23
C SER A 246 -16.66 -2.92 4.51
N ILE A 247 -15.91 -3.31 3.47
CA ILE A 247 -16.13 -4.57 2.75
C ILE A 247 -15.94 -5.75 3.71
N ALA A 248 -14.84 -5.80 4.45
CA ALA A 248 -14.56 -6.92 5.34
C ALA A 248 -15.52 -7.00 6.54
N ALA A 249 -15.91 -5.87 7.11
CA ALA A 249 -16.81 -5.82 8.27
C ALA A 249 -18.21 -6.30 7.91
N GLU A 250 -18.75 -5.87 6.78
CA GLU A 250 -20.18 -6.01 6.50
C GLU A 250 -20.51 -7.15 5.51
N MET A 251 -19.53 -7.65 4.72
CA MET A 251 -19.80 -8.68 3.70
C MET A 251 -20.34 -9.99 4.30
N ALA A 252 -19.89 -10.36 5.49
CA ALA A 252 -20.37 -11.57 6.17
C ALA A 252 -21.79 -11.42 6.74
N GLU A 253 -22.25 -10.19 6.95
CA GLU A 253 -23.55 -9.87 7.53
C GLU A 253 -24.61 -9.54 6.45
N ALA A 254 -24.15 -9.17 5.24
CA ALA A 254 -25.02 -8.82 4.13
C ALA A 254 -25.77 -10.06 3.58
N PRO A 255 -27.12 -9.99 3.43
CA PRO A 255 -27.88 -11.07 2.81
C PRO A 255 -27.38 -11.36 1.39
N PHE A 256 -27.17 -12.63 1.07
CA PHE A 256 -26.70 -13.05 -0.26
C PHE A 256 -27.65 -12.52 -1.35
N ARG A 257 -27.10 -11.79 -2.33
CA ARG A 257 -27.85 -11.13 -3.42
C ARG A 257 -28.87 -10.07 -2.96
N GLY A 258 -28.68 -9.51 -1.76
CA GLY A 258 -29.37 -8.30 -1.32
C GLY A 258 -28.71 -7.02 -1.83
N ASP A 259 -29.37 -5.88 -1.62
CA ASP A 259 -28.86 -4.57 -2.07
C ASP A 259 -27.57 -4.19 -1.37
N HIS A 260 -27.48 -4.47 -0.06
CA HIS A 260 -26.26 -4.29 0.71
C HIS A 260 -25.09 -5.12 0.16
N TYR A 261 -25.34 -6.36 -0.23
CA TYR A 261 -24.34 -7.22 -0.86
C TYR A 261 -23.82 -6.61 -2.16
N TYR A 262 -24.71 -6.21 -3.07
CA TYR A 262 -24.33 -5.58 -4.33
C TYR A 262 -23.62 -4.23 -4.13
N ALA A 263 -24.04 -3.44 -3.14
CA ALA A 263 -23.38 -2.19 -2.78
C ALA A 263 -21.93 -2.42 -2.29
N LEU A 264 -21.67 -3.46 -1.49
CA LEU A 264 -20.31 -3.80 -1.04
C LEU A 264 -19.41 -4.24 -2.21
N PHE A 265 -19.93 -5.02 -3.16
CA PHE A 265 -19.20 -5.35 -4.39
C PHE A 265 -18.93 -4.11 -5.25
N ALA A 266 -19.88 -3.19 -5.36
CA ALA A 266 -19.68 -1.91 -6.04
C ALA A 266 -18.63 -1.02 -5.34
N THR A 267 -18.59 -1.01 -4.01
CA THR A 267 -17.50 -0.38 -3.24
C THR A 267 -16.15 -1.03 -3.58
N GLY A 268 -16.13 -2.35 -3.76
CA GLY A 268 -14.96 -3.08 -4.24
C GLY A 268 -14.52 -2.68 -5.65
N ILE A 269 -15.44 -2.45 -6.58
CA ILE A 269 -15.13 -1.90 -7.92
C ILE A 269 -14.46 -0.53 -7.79
N VAL A 270 -15.00 0.35 -6.94
CA VAL A 270 -14.45 1.70 -6.73
C VAL A 270 -13.04 1.62 -6.13
N LEU A 271 -12.84 0.77 -5.12
CA LEU A 271 -11.52 0.50 -4.54
C LEU A 271 -10.54 -0.04 -5.57
N PHE A 272 -10.97 -0.98 -6.43
CA PHE A 272 -10.16 -1.52 -7.52
C PHE A 272 -9.76 -0.44 -8.53
N LEU A 273 -10.70 0.40 -8.97
CA LEU A 273 -10.40 1.51 -9.89
C LEU A 273 -9.48 2.54 -9.26
N PHE A 274 -9.68 2.85 -7.97
CA PHE A 274 -8.82 3.76 -7.23
C PHE A 274 -7.38 3.23 -7.10
N THR A 275 -7.23 1.95 -6.73
CA THR A 275 -5.91 1.30 -6.62
C THR A 275 -5.23 1.19 -7.98
N LEU A 276 -5.96 0.85 -9.04
CA LEU A 276 -5.44 0.81 -10.40
C LEU A 276 -4.97 2.19 -10.87
N MET A 277 -5.79 3.23 -10.67
CA MET A 277 -5.45 4.61 -11.03
C MET A 277 -4.22 5.09 -10.27
N PHE A 278 -4.16 4.85 -8.95
CA PHE A 278 -3.00 5.18 -8.13
C PHE A 278 -1.73 4.47 -8.65
N ASN A 279 -1.81 3.16 -8.90
CA ASN A 279 -0.67 2.37 -9.39
C ASN A 279 -0.18 2.86 -10.77
N ILE A 280 -1.08 3.22 -11.69
CA ILE A 280 -0.71 3.74 -13.01
C ILE A 280 -0.01 5.10 -12.89
N ILE A 281 -0.58 6.03 -12.09
CA ILE A 281 0.03 7.36 -11.88
C ILE A 281 1.41 7.21 -11.23
N ALA A 282 1.49 6.36 -10.21
CA ALA A 282 2.72 6.02 -9.52
C ALA A 282 3.79 5.47 -10.49
N ASP A 283 3.45 4.47 -11.30
CA ASP A 283 4.36 3.86 -12.27
C ASP A 283 4.87 4.88 -13.30
N GLN A 284 3.99 5.75 -13.81
CA GLN A 284 4.39 6.83 -14.72
C GLN A 284 5.40 7.79 -14.08
N ILE A 285 5.22 8.13 -12.80
CA ILE A 285 6.17 8.97 -12.05
C ILE A 285 7.52 8.24 -11.92
N ALA A 286 7.52 6.95 -11.58
CA ALA A 286 8.75 6.16 -11.45
C ALA A 286 9.51 6.03 -12.78
N CYS A 287 8.79 5.78 -13.89
CA CYS A 287 9.38 5.69 -15.22
C CYS A 287 9.98 7.01 -15.71
N LYS A 288 9.41 8.17 -15.34
CA LYS A 288 9.94 9.48 -15.72
C LYS A 288 11.36 9.72 -15.18
N TYR A 289 11.69 9.14 -14.03
CA TYR A 289 13.01 9.26 -13.39
C TYR A 289 13.97 8.12 -13.72
N LYS A 290 13.55 7.18 -14.58
CA LYS A 290 14.42 6.13 -15.09
C LYS A 290 15.42 6.79 -16.05
N GLN A 291 16.54 7.25 -15.51
CA GLN A 291 17.68 7.62 -16.34
C GLN A 291 18.08 6.35 -17.10
N VAL A 292 17.90 6.39 -18.42
CA VAL A 292 18.54 5.43 -19.32
C VAL A 292 20.02 5.69 -19.14
N GLY A 293 20.65 4.89 -18.28
CA GLY A 293 22.10 4.79 -18.26
C GLY A 293 22.50 4.32 -19.64
N ASP A 294 22.98 5.23 -20.48
CA ASP A 294 23.71 4.90 -21.68
C ASP A 294 24.82 3.94 -21.26
N SER A 295 24.60 2.67 -21.56
CA SER A 295 25.57 1.59 -21.45
C SER A 295 26.52 1.63 -22.64
N THR A 296 26.88 2.83 -23.08
CA THR A 296 27.73 3.10 -24.23
C THR A 296 28.64 4.27 -23.94
N LEU A 297 29.63 4.09 -23.06
CA LEU A 297 30.99 4.60 -23.22
C LEU A 297 31.97 3.63 -22.53
#